data_AF-A0A6L9ISP6-F1
#
_entry.id   AF-A0A6L9ISP6-F1
#
_cell.length_a   1.000
_cell.length_b   1.000
_cell.length_c   1.000
_cell.angle_alpha   90.00
_cell.angle_beta   90.00
_cell.angle_gamma   90.00
#
_symmetry.space_group_name_H-M   'P 1'
#
loop_
_entity.id
_entity.type
_entity.pdbx_description
1 polymer ?
#
loop_
_entity_poly.entity_id
_entity_poly.type
_entity_poly.pdbx_seq_one_letter_code
_entity_poly.pdbx_strand_id
1 'polypeptide(L)'
;MAAQPIRPTRQRALFEFIALHLALTVVVNLVFFTAGTFRPLASATGGLISGSLVANWLFIGLLVVWIILRRGSLRFYDVGLILRDGPFGILFTAGLWAAAQLIHVIAGLLHDGSLTLHDHWQYATFIISLLAAQIIGNALFEDTAYRGFLFPQAYLALSRLRRWQWPRLLLALLLSQGLFALSHIPNRIYLGMSRDALIFDLGLLLIWGLIFTAIYLRTDNLFVVIGVHALGNAPTTLITPAPGLSGAGESLLIYALAVFGLFMLPPILRGVQHERAYRRRRAARRGRTAQRAMQTDPRRSADDSPTPFAADSE
;
A
#
# COMPACT_ATOMS: atom_id res chain seq x y z
N MET A 1 13.14 -1.43 -19.41
CA MET A 1 13.97 -0.81 -18.35
C MET A 1 14.25 -1.84 -17.25
N ALA A 2 15.52 -2.01 -16.85
CA ALA A 2 15.86 -2.85 -15.70
C ALA A 2 15.27 -2.24 -14.41
N ALA A 3 14.83 -3.09 -13.48
CA ALA A 3 14.38 -2.64 -12.16
C ALA A 3 15.55 -1.94 -11.45
N GLN A 4 15.45 -0.63 -11.28
CA GLN A 4 16.43 0.10 -10.49
C GLN A 4 16.24 -0.26 -9.01
N PRO A 5 17.33 -0.39 -8.23
CA PRO A 5 17.21 -0.59 -6.79
C PRO A 5 16.40 0.55 -6.16
N ILE A 6 15.66 0.24 -5.09
CA ILE A 6 14.95 1.25 -4.29
C ILE A 6 15.98 2.27 -3.79
N ARG A 7 15.68 3.55 -4.01
CA ARG A 7 16.57 4.65 -3.61
C ARG A 7 16.47 4.89 -2.09
N PRO A 8 17.59 5.15 -1.40
CA PRO A 8 17.53 5.66 -0.04
C PRO A 8 16.96 7.09 -0.05
N THR A 9 16.05 7.37 0.87
CA THR A 9 15.53 8.71 1.10
C THR A 9 16.57 9.56 1.84
N ARG A 10 16.39 10.89 1.80
CA ARG A 10 17.16 11.81 2.63
C ARG A 10 16.78 11.60 4.10
N GLN A 11 17.76 11.45 5.00
CA GLN A 11 17.52 11.23 6.43
C GLN A 11 16.60 12.30 7.05
N ARG A 12 16.76 13.56 6.64
CA ARG A 12 15.88 14.66 7.06
C ARG A 12 14.41 14.40 6.69
N ALA A 13 14.14 13.94 5.48
CA ALA A 13 12.78 13.64 5.03
C ALA A 13 12.17 12.45 5.79
N LEU A 14 12.97 11.44 6.15
CA LEU A 14 12.51 10.33 7.00
C LEU A 14 12.10 10.83 8.40
N PHE A 15 12.93 11.65 9.03
CA PHE A 15 12.64 12.22 10.34
C PHE A 15 11.41 13.15 10.29
N GLU A 16 11.35 14.03 9.30
CA GLU A 16 10.22 14.93 9.07
C GLU A 16 8.93 14.17 8.85
N PHE A 17 8.95 13.09 8.07
CA PHE A 17 7.78 12.24 7.88
C PHE A 17 7.29 11.68 9.22
N ILE A 18 8.17 11.08 10.04
CA ILE A 18 7.78 10.46 11.31
C ILE A 18 7.21 11.52 12.27
N ALA A 19 7.94 12.63 12.46
CA ALA A 19 7.54 13.68 13.38
C ALA A 19 6.23 14.34 12.96
N LEU A 20 6.11 14.70 11.68
CA LEU A 20 4.91 15.36 11.17
C LEU A 20 3.72 14.41 11.12
N HIS A 21 3.91 13.13 10.80
CA HIS A 21 2.82 12.16 10.83
C HIS A 21 2.23 12.01 12.24
N LEU A 22 3.09 11.81 13.26
CA LEU A 22 2.62 11.69 14.65
C LEU A 22 1.96 12.98 15.15
N ALA A 23 2.50 14.15 14.80
CA ALA A 23 1.89 15.43 15.17
C ALA A 23 0.52 15.62 14.48
N LEU A 24 0.43 15.31 13.20
CA LEU A 24 -0.81 15.44 12.43
C LEU A 24 -1.87 14.46 12.90
N THR A 25 -1.54 13.22 13.25
CA THR A 25 -2.54 12.27 13.76
C THR A 25 -3.11 12.75 15.09
N VAL A 26 -2.29 13.36 15.96
CA VAL A 26 -2.76 14.03 17.19
C VAL A 26 -3.70 15.18 16.87
N VAL A 27 -3.28 16.12 16.03
CA VAL A 27 -4.07 17.32 15.70
C VAL A 27 -5.38 16.95 15.00
N VAL A 28 -5.33 16.06 14.00
CA VAL A 28 -6.51 15.63 13.26
C VAL A 28 -7.52 14.95 14.18
N ASN A 29 -7.10 13.97 14.99
CA ASN A 29 -8.03 13.22 15.84
C ASN A 29 -8.51 14.01 17.06
N LEU A 30 -7.60 14.64 17.80
CA LEU A 30 -7.95 15.25 19.08
C LEU A 30 -8.45 16.70 18.95
N VAL A 31 -8.18 17.37 17.84
CA VAL A 31 -8.65 18.75 17.59
C VAL A 31 -9.75 18.76 16.53
N PHE A 32 -9.43 18.38 15.29
CA PHE A 32 -10.37 18.56 14.18
C PHE A 32 -11.59 17.65 14.26
N PHE A 33 -11.40 16.36 14.55
CA PHE A 33 -12.51 15.41 14.72
C PHE A 33 -13.32 15.68 16.00
N THR A 34 -12.67 16.00 17.12
CA THR A 34 -13.34 16.41 18.37
C THR A 34 -14.23 17.65 18.16
N ALA A 35 -13.74 18.65 17.43
CA ALA A 35 -14.50 19.85 17.11
C ALA A 35 -15.61 19.62 16.06
N GLY A 36 -15.73 18.42 15.50
CA GLY A 36 -16.72 18.11 14.46
C GLY A 36 -16.45 18.86 13.14
N THR A 37 -15.21 19.28 12.89
CA THR A 37 -14.82 20.16 11.76
C THR A 37 -15.29 19.64 10.40
N PHE A 38 -15.29 18.31 10.21
CA PHE A 38 -15.67 17.68 8.95
C PHE A 38 -17.17 17.36 8.82
N ARG A 39 -17.97 17.54 9.89
CA ARG A 39 -19.40 17.21 9.88
C ARG A 39 -20.20 18.00 8.85
N PRO A 40 -20.00 19.32 8.65
CA PRO A 40 -20.76 20.07 7.64
C PRO A 40 -20.56 19.52 6.23
N LEU A 41 -19.32 19.18 5.86
CA LEU A 41 -19.00 18.62 4.55
C LEU A 41 -19.56 17.20 4.37
N ALA A 42 -19.45 16.36 5.39
CA ALA A 42 -20.03 15.02 5.36
C ALA A 42 -21.55 15.07 5.22
N SER A 43 -22.22 15.98 5.95
CA SER A 43 -23.67 16.18 5.84
C SER A 43 -24.08 16.72 4.46
N ALA A 44 -23.38 17.72 3.94
CA ALA A 44 -23.67 18.33 2.64
C ALA A 44 -23.51 17.35 1.46
N THR A 45 -22.71 16.29 1.63
CA THR A 45 -22.43 15.29 0.59
C THR A 45 -23.16 13.96 0.81
N GLY A 46 -24.08 13.89 1.78
CA GLY A 46 -24.77 12.63 2.12
C GLY A 46 -23.81 11.53 2.57
N GLY A 47 -22.67 11.89 3.16
CA GLY A 47 -21.62 10.98 3.60
C GLY A 47 -20.62 10.57 2.51
N LEU A 48 -20.74 11.07 1.28
CA LEU A 48 -19.82 10.74 0.20
C LEU A 48 -18.40 11.23 0.48
N ILE A 49 -18.26 12.45 1.04
CA ILE A 49 -16.98 13.00 1.48
C ILE A 49 -16.94 12.99 3.01
N SER A 50 -16.39 11.92 3.56
CA SER A 50 -16.22 11.77 5.01
C SER A 50 -15.02 12.56 5.55
N GLY A 51 -15.03 12.87 6.84
CA GLY A 51 -13.86 13.49 7.49
C GLY A 51 -12.60 12.63 7.39
N SER A 52 -12.75 11.30 7.45
CA SER A 52 -11.64 10.35 7.28
C SER A 52 -11.03 10.42 5.88
N LEU A 53 -11.84 10.59 4.84
CA LEU A 53 -11.33 10.76 3.47
C LEU A 53 -10.54 12.07 3.33
N VAL A 54 -11.10 13.18 3.83
CA VAL A 54 -10.44 14.49 3.78
C VAL A 54 -9.11 14.50 4.54
N ALA A 55 -9.09 13.94 5.75
CA ALA A 55 -7.88 13.81 6.55
C ALA A 55 -6.80 12.99 5.83
N ASN A 56 -7.18 11.85 5.24
CA ASN A 56 -6.23 11.01 4.51
C ASN A 56 -5.75 11.67 3.21
N TRP A 57 -6.58 12.44 2.51
CA TRP A 57 -6.11 13.23 1.36
C TRP A 57 -5.13 14.32 1.75
N LEU A 58 -5.32 14.96 2.91
CA LEU A 58 -4.33 15.87 3.48
C LEU A 58 -3.01 15.13 3.75
N PHE A 59 -3.07 13.94 4.34
CA PHE A 59 -1.88 13.12 4.60
C PHE A 59 -1.20 12.66 3.30
N ILE A 60 -1.95 12.26 2.28
CA ILE A 60 -1.39 11.89 0.98
C ILE A 60 -0.70 13.10 0.33
N GLY A 61 -1.36 14.27 0.28
CA GLY A 61 -0.79 15.47 -0.32
C GLY A 61 0.48 15.94 0.40
N LEU A 62 0.42 16.02 1.73
CA LEU A 62 1.52 16.55 2.54
C LEU A 62 2.62 15.52 2.80
N LEU A 63 2.28 14.33 3.30
CA LEU A 63 3.28 13.35 3.72
C LEU A 63 3.79 12.53 2.53
N VAL A 64 2.91 12.08 1.63
CA VAL A 64 3.33 11.24 0.49
C VAL A 64 3.89 12.11 -0.63
N VAL A 65 3.09 13.03 -1.19
CA VAL A 65 3.51 13.80 -2.36
C VAL A 65 4.62 14.79 -2.02
N TRP A 66 4.47 15.55 -0.94
CA TRP A 66 5.45 16.58 -0.59
C TRP A 66 6.67 16.03 0.16
N ILE A 67 6.50 15.34 1.30
CA ILE A 67 7.66 14.86 2.08
C ILE A 67 8.35 13.66 1.41
N ILE A 68 7.63 12.58 1.11
CA ILE A 68 8.23 11.33 0.60
C ILE A 68 8.76 11.52 -0.83
N LEU A 69 7.92 11.95 -1.77
CA LEU A 69 8.29 12.01 -3.19
C LEU A 69 9.18 13.21 -3.49
N ARG A 70 8.76 14.43 -3.15
CA ARG A 70 9.53 15.64 -3.49
C ARG A 70 10.75 15.81 -2.59
N ARG A 71 10.58 15.97 -1.27
CA ARG A 71 11.71 16.23 -0.36
C ARG A 71 12.61 15.01 -0.16
N GLY A 72 12.04 13.81 -0.09
CA GLY A 72 12.77 12.54 -0.04
C GLY A 72 13.45 12.15 -1.36
N SER A 73 13.13 12.84 -2.46
CA SER A 73 13.65 12.56 -3.81
C SER A 73 13.35 11.12 -4.27
N LEU A 74 12.21 10.60 -3.84
CA LEU A 74 11.72 9.27 -4.21
C LEU A 74 10.74 9.37 -5.39
N ARG A 75 10.64 8.29 -6.16
CA ARG A 75 9.65 8.12 -7.22
C ARG A 75 8.52 7.24 -6.72
N PHE A 76 7.37 7.27 -7.40
CA PHE A 76 6.27 6.32 -7.16
C PHE A 76 6.74 4.86 -7.14
N TYR A 77 7.68 4.50 -8.02
CA TYR A 77 8.31 3.18 -8.04
C TYR A 77 9.07 2.84 -6.75
N ASP A 78 9.76 3.80 -6.13
CA ASP A 78 10.56 3.57 -4.92
C ASP A 78 9.67 3.30 -3.69
N VAL A 79 8.37 3.60 -3.78
CA VAL A 79 7.37 3.35 -2.73
C VAL A 79 6.32 2.32 -3.14
N GLY A 80 6.55 1.55 -4.20
CA GLY A 80 5.65 0.47 -4.62
C GLY A 80 4.38 0.90 -5.36
N LEU A 81 4.20 2.21 -5.64
CA LEU A 81 3.07 2.74 -6.41
C LEU A 81 3.32 2.59 -7.93
N ILE A 82 3.29 1.34 -8.41
CA ILE A 82 3.54 1.01 -9.81
C ILE A 82 2.19 0.83 -10.53
N LEU A 83 1.70 1.88 -11.20
CA LEU A 83 0.36 1.89 -11.83
C LEU A 83 0.05 0.68 -12.73
N ARG A 84 1.07 0.12 -13.42
CA ARG A 84 0.93 -1.09 -14.24
C ARG A 84 0.47 -2.32 -13.44
N ASP A 85 0.75 -2.36 -12.15
CA ASP A 85 0.36 -3.45 -11.25
C ASP A 85 -1.03 -3.22 -10.63
N GLY A 86 -1.64 -2.06 -10.87
CA GLY A 86 -2.98 -1.68 -10.44
C GLY A 86 -4.09 -2.64 -10.90
N PRO A 87 -4.18 -3.01 -12.21
CA PRO A 87 -5.21 -3.94 -12.67
C PRO A 87 -5.18 -5.29 -11.95
N PHE A 88 -3.99 -5.82 -11.64
CA PHE A 88 -3.88 -7.06 -10.85
C PHE A 88 -4.37 -6.85 -9.42
N GLY A 89 -4.03 -5.73 -8.79
CA GLY A 89 -4.55 -5.37 -7.47
C GLY A 89 -6.08 -5.34 -7.47
N ILE A 90 -6.69 -4.63 -8.42
CA ILE A 90 -8.15 -4.53 -8.58
C ILE A 90 -8.80 -5.91 -8.75
N LEU A 91 -8.27 -6.74 -9.66
CA LEU A 91 -8.80 -8.09 -9.89
C LEU A 91 -8.68 -8.97 -8.65
N PHE A 92 -7.56 -8.87 -7.92
CA PHE A 92 -7.36 -9.59 -6.67
C PHE A 92 -8.37 -9.15 -5.60
N THR A 93 -8.56 -7.85 -5.42
CA THR A 93 -9.53 -7.28 -4.47
C THR A 93 -10.95 -7.70 -4.81
N ALA A 94 -11.35 -7.60 -6.08
CA ALA A 94 -12.68 -8.02 -6.53
C ALA A 94 -12.89 -9.53 -6.35
N GLY A 95 -11.87 -10.36 -6.65
CA GLY A 95 -11.92 -11.80 -6.43
C GLY A 95 -12.04 -12.17 -4.94
N LEU A 96 -11.30 -11.46 -4.08
CA LEU A 96 -11.35 -11.65 -2.62
C LEU A 96 -12.73 -11.29 -2.07
N TRP A 97 -13.28 -10.14 -2.49
CA TRP A 97 -14.62 -9.72 -2.11
C TRP A 97 -15.67 -10.73 -2.59
N ALA A 98 -15.62 -11.17 -3.84
CA ALA A 98 -16.57 -12.14 -4.40
C ALA A 98 -16.52 -13.48 -3.66
N ALA A 99 -15.33 -13.96 -3.29
CA ALA A 99 -15.17 -15.17 -2.49
C ALA A 99 -15.78 -15.03 -1.09
N ALA A 100 -15.61 -13.87 -0.44
CA ALA A 100 -16.25 -13.59 0.84
C ALA A 100 -17.78 -13.56 0.70
N GLN A 101 -18.33 -12.89 -0.32
CA GLN A 101 -19.78 -12.86 -0.57
C GLN A 101 -20.34 -14.28 -0.77
N LEU A 102 -19.64 -15.12 -1.53
CA LEU A 102 -20.05 -16.51 -1.75
C LEU A 102 -20.10 -17.30 -0.43
N ILE A 103 -19.12 -17.11 0.45
CA ILE A 103 -19.10 -17.76 1.77
C ILE A 103 -20.27 -17.27 2.64
N HIS A 104 -20.56 -15.96 2.64
CA HIS A 104 -21.72 -15.43 3.37
C HIS A 104 -23.04 -15.99 2.84
N VAL A 105 -23.20 -16.12 1.52
CA VAL A 105 -24.37 -16.76 0.89
C VAL A 105 -24.51 -18.22 1.34
N ILE A 106 -23.43 -19.01 1.25
CA ILE A 106 -23.45 -20.42 1.66
C ILE A 106 -23.76 -20.54 3.16
N ALA A 107 -23.11 -19.73 4.01
CA ALA A 107 -23.33 -19.76 5.45
C ALA A 107 -24.76 -19.36 5.82
N GLY A 108 -25.33 -18.33 5.19
CA GLY A 108 -26.72 -17.91 5.41
C GLY A 108 -27.72 -18.99 4.99
N LEU A 109 -27.54 -19.62 3.82
CA LEU A 109 -28.38 -20.73 3.38
C LEU A 109 -28.32 -21.94 4.32
N LEU A 110 -27.13 -22.25 4.85
CA LEU A 110 -26.95 -23.36 5.80
C LEU A 110 -27.50 -23.06 7.19
N HIS A 111 -27.47 -21.80 7.63
CA HIS A 111 -27.89 -21.41 8.97
C HIS A 111 -29.39 -21.09 9.05
N ASP A 112 -29.88 -20.22 8.16
CA ASP A 112 -31.22 -19.63 8.23
C ASP A 112 -32.16 -20.13 7.13
N GLY A 113 -31.63 -20.88 6.14
CA GLY A 113 -32.39 -21.36 4.98
C GLY A 113 -32.88 -20.24 4.05
N SER A 114 -32.45 -19.00 4.25
CA SER A 114 -32.86 -17.83 3.48
C SER A 114 -31.72 -16.83 3.31
N LEU A 115 -31.86 -15.93 2.34
CA LEU A 115 -30.91 -14.86 2.06
C LEU A 115 -31.60 -13.51 2.30
N THR A 116 -31.11 -12.76 3.27
CA THR A 116 -31.58 -11.39 3.54
C THR A 116 -30.47 -10.40 3.20
N LEU A 117 -30.84 -9.30 2.54
CA LEU A 117 -29.90 -8.21 2.29
C LEU A 117 -29.54 -7.59 3.65
N HIS A 118 -28.25 -7.33 3.86
CA HIS A 118 -27.78 -6.72 5.10
C HIS A 118 -28.33 -5.29 5.23
N ASP A 119 -28.87 -4.95 6.41
CA ASP A 119 -29.53 -3.66 6.69
C ASP A 119 -28.73 -2.41 6.32
N HIS A 120 -27.39 -2.46 6.37
CA HIS A 120 -26.55 -1.31 6.02
C HIS A 120 -26.69 -0.85 4.56
N TRP A 121 -27.23 -1.69 3.67
CA TRP A 121 -27.48 -1.36 2.27
C TRP A 121 -28.69 -0.45 2.08
N GLN A 122 -29.50 -0.22 3.12
CA GLN A 122 -30.45 0.88 3.14
C GLN A 122 -29.73 2.25 2.99
N TYR A 123 -28.43 2.30 3.30
CA TYR A 123 -27.56 3.47 3.17
C TYR A 123 -26.44 3.22 2.13
N ALA A 124 -26.78 2.70 0.96
CA ALA A 124 -25.82 2.29 -0.07
C ALA A 124 -24.73 3.35 -0.39
N THR A 125 -25.11 4.63 -0.49
CA THR A 125 -24.16 5.74 -0.73
C THR A 125 -23.07 5.82 0.35
N PHE A 126 -23.44 5.62 1.61
CA PHE A 126 -22.50 5.62 2.73
C PHE A 126 -21.57 4.40 2.71
N ILE A 127 -22.08 3.22 2.35
CA ILE A 127 -21.24 2.01 2.25
C ILE A 127 -20.24 2.12 1.09
N ILE A 128 -20.69 2.63 -0.05
CA ILE A 128 -19.81 2.92 -1.20
C ILE A 128 -18.77 3.97 -0.81
N SER A 129 -19.17 5.02 -0.11
CA SER A 129 -18.24 6.07 0.33
C SER A 129 -17.24 5.56 1.36
N LEU A 130 -17.64 4.66 2.26
CA LEU A 130 -16.76 4.03 3.24
C LEU A 130 -15.68 3.21 2.54
N LEU A 131 -16.05 2.33 1.59
CA LEU A 131 -15.09 1.54 0.83
C LEU A 131 -14.17 2.43 -0.03
N ALA A 132 -14.73 3.45 -0.69
CA ALA A 132 -13.94 4.41 -1.44
C ALA A 132 -12.94 5.14 -0.51
N ALA A 133 -13.39 5.59 0.66
CA ALA A 133 -12.55 6.27 1.63
C ALA A 133 -11.40 5.40 2.13
N GLN A 134 -11.57 4.07 2.17
CA GLN A 134 -10.49 3.14 2.41
C GLN A 134 -9.53 3.05 1.21
N ILE A 135 -10.04 2.73 0.01
CA ILE A 135 -9.21 2.45 -1.17
C ILE A 135 -8.40 3.66 -1.61
N ILE A 136 -8.98 4.87 -1.64
CA ILE A 136 -8.32 6.09 -2.13
C ILE A 136 -7.92 7.06 -1.00
N GLY A 137 -8.10 6.66 0.25
CA GLY A 137 -7.76 7.43 1.43
C GLY A 137 -6.93 6.61 2.39
N ASN A 138 -7.58 5.95 3.35
CA ASN A 138 -6.94 5.34 4.51
C ASN A 138 -5.92 4.26 4.15
N ALA A 139 -6.35 3.20 3.46
CA ALA A 139 -5.47 2.10 3.09
C ALA A 139 -4.38 2.56 2.12
N LEU A 140 -4.71 3.39 1.14
CA LEU A 140 -3.72 3.97 0.22
C LEU A 140 -2.62 4.73 0.96
N PHE A 141 -3.01 5.62 1.89
CA PHE A 141 -2.07 6.38 2.69
C PHE A 141 -1.20 5.46 3.55
N GLU A 142 -1.83 4.64 4.39
CA GLU A 142 -1.14 3.81 5.36
C GLU A 142 -0.20 2.80 4.69
N ASP A 143 -0.64 2.12 3.64
CA ASP A 143 0.20 1.13 2.96
C ASP A 143 1.36 1.80 2.22
N THR A 144 1.15 2.96 1.60
CA THR A 144 2.25 3.74 1.00
C THR A 144 3.23 4.21 2.06
N ALA A 145 2.75 4.74 3.18
CA ALA A 145 3.54 5.26 4.27
C ALA A 145 4.38 4.17 4.95
N TYR A 146 3.76 3.04 5.29
CA TYR A 146 4.39 2.03 6.13
C TYR A 146 5.08 0.93 5.33
N ARG A 147 4.45 0.40 4.29
CA ARG A 147 5.01 -0.70 3.48
C ARG A 147 5.81 -0.18 2.30
N GLY A 148 5.33 0.87 1.65
CA GLY A 148 6.01 1.53 0.54
C GLY A 148 7.24 2.34 0.99
N PHE A 149 7.15 3.05 2.11
CA PHE A 149 8.19 4.00 2.54
C PHE A 149 8.93 3.58 3.82
N LEU A 150 8.30 3.60 5.00
CA LEU A 150 9.01 3.43 6.26
C LEU A 150 9.74 2.10 6.37
N PHE A 151 9.12 0.98 6.02
CA PHE A 151 9.77 -0.32 6.10
C PHE A 151 11.02 -0.44 5.21
N PRO A 152 10.96 -0.16 3.89
CA PRO A 152 12.17 -0.19 3.05
C PRO A 152 13.23 0.82 3.49
N GLN A 153 12.84 2.02 3.90
CA GLN A 153 13.79 3.06 4.31
C GLN A 153 14.42 2.77 5.67
N ALA A 154 13.69 2.19 6.63
CA ALA A 154 14.24 1.68 7.87
C ALA A 154 15.26 0.56 7.59
N TYR A 155 14.93 -0.37 6.70
CA TYR A 155 15.87 -1.40 6.27
C TYR A 155 17.14 -0.76 5.69
N LEU A 156 17.03 0.19 4.77
CA LEU A 156 18.18 0.89 4.17
C LEU A 156 19.01 1.69 5.20
N ALA A 157 18.36 2.35 6.16
CA ALA A 157 19.01 3.13 7.21
C ALA A 157 19.82 2.28 8.21
N LEU A 158 19.44 1.01 8.42
CA LEU A 158 20.15 0.06 9.28
C LEU A 158 21.43 -0.51 8.64
N SER A 159 22.27 0.36 8.05
CA SER A 159 23.48 0.00 7.32
C SER A 159 24.54 -0.71 8.17
N ARG A 160 24.58 -0.44 9.49
CA ARG A 160 25.46 -1.12 10.45
C ARG A 160 25.17 -2.63 10.54
N LEU A 161 23.93 -3.04 10.27
CA LEU A 161 23.50 -4.44 10.27
C LEU A 161 23.61 -5.09 8.88
N ARG A 162 24.35 -4.49 7.93
CA ARG A 162 24.41 -5.00 6.54
C ARG A 162 24.89 -6.45 6.43
N ARG A 163 25.74 -6.92 7.35
CA ARG A 163 26.21 -8.31 7.40
C ARG A 163 25.15 -9.30 7.96
N TRP A 164 24.12 -8.80 8.64
CA TRP A 164 23.13 -9.58 9.38
C TRP A 164 21.74 -9.36 8.78
N GLN A 165 21.46 -10.00 7.64
CA GLN A 165 20.28 -9.71 6.82
C GLN A 165 18.97 -9.92 7.58
N TRP A 166 18.86 -11.00 8.36
CA TRP A 166 17.66 -11.33 9.13
C TRP A 166 17.39 -10.36 10.29
N PRO A 167 18.35 -10.08 11.20
CA PRO A 167 18.15 -9.05 12.23
C PRO A 167 17.82 -7.67 11.65
N ARG A 168 18.46 -7.29 10.54
CA ARG A 168 18.17 -6.04 9.83
C ARG A 168 16.73 -5.98 9.32
N LEU A 169 16.24 -7.08 8.73
CA LEU A 169 14.87 -7.22 8.26
C LEU A 169 13.87 -7.14 9.43
N LEU A 170 14.10 -7.93 10.47
CA LEU A 170 13.23 -7.99 11.65
C LEU A 170 13.15 -6.63 12.35
N LEU A 171 14.28 -5.95 12.53
CA LEU A 171 14.30 -4.63 13.17
C LEU A 171 13.61 -3.57 12.32
N ALA A 172 13.81 -3.56 11.00
CA ALA A 172 13.08 -2.65 10.11
C ALA A 172 11.57 -2.88 10.15
N LEU A 173 11.16 -4.16 10.21
CA LEU A 173 9.77 -4.57 10.32
C LEU A 173 9.16 -4.09 11.64
N LEU A 174 9.82 -4.37 12.76
CA LEU A 174 9.36 -3.96 14.09
C LEU A 174 9.28 -2.43 14.24
N LEU A 175 10.27 -1.69 13.74
CA LEU A 175 10.26 -0.22 13.77
C LEU A 175 9.09 0.34 12.96
N SER A 176 8.89 -0.16 11.74
CA SER A 176 7.83 0.34 10.86
C SER A 176 6.44 0.00 11.40
N GLN A 177 6.20 -1.25 11.83
CA GLN A 177 4.88 -1.67 12.31
C GLN A 177 4.61 -1.18 13.75
N GLY A 178 5.65 -0.98 14.56
CA GLY A 178 5.54 -0.30 15.84
C GLY A 178 5.09 1.16 15.68
N LEU A 179 5.70 1.90 14.76
CA LEU A 179 5.26 3.26 14.44
C LEU A 179 3.83 3.29 13.87
N PHE A 180 3.45 2.29 13.06
CA PHE A 180 2.08 2.11 12.59
C PHE A 180 1.08 1.99 13.73
N ALA A 181 1.31 1.07 14.67
CA ALA A 181 0.43 0.92 15.83
C ALA A 181 0.39 2.20 16.66
N LEU A 182 1.56 2.80 16.98
CA LEU A 182 1.63 4.01 17.79
C LEU A 182 0.92 5.21 17.15
N SER A 183 0.91 5.33 15.82
CA SER A 183 0.20 6.44 15.15
C SER A 183 -1.31 6.41 15.32
N HIS A 184 -1.89 5.27 15.75
CA HIS A 184 -3.32 5.10 15.99
C HIS A 184 -3.76 5.53 17.40
N ILE A 185 -2.83 5.72 18.34
CA ILE A 185 -3.16 6.11 19.73
C ILE A 185 -4.12 7.32 19.78
N PRO A 186 -3.88 8.43 19.05
CA PRO A 186 -4.78 9.57 19.10
C PRO A 186 -6.20 9.26 18.63
N ASN A 187 -6.34 8.43 17.58
CA ASN A 187 -7.65 8.00 17.10
C ASN A 187 -8.38 7.15 18.15
N ARG A 188 -7.67 6.23 18.82
CA ARG A 188 -8.27 5.36 19.84
C ARG A 188 -8.68 6.13 21.09
N ILE A 189 -7.90 7.14 21.47
CA ILE A 189 -8.27 8.08 22.54
C ILE A 189 -9.51 8.89 22.12
N TYR A 190 -9.55 9.42 20.89
CA TYR A 190 -10.72 10.12 20.36
C TYR A 190 -11.98 9.25 20.39
N LEU A 191 -11.86 7.95 20.10
CA LEU A 191 -12.96 6.99 20.18
C LEU A 191 -13.34 6.58 21.61
N GLY A 192 -12.67 7.12 22.64
CA GLY A 192 -12.98 6.85 24.04
C GLY A 192 -12.59 5.45 24.52
N MET A 193 -11.62 4.79 23.88
CA MET A 193 -11.17 3.47 24.31
C MET A 193 -10.55 3.50 25.71
N SER A 194 -10.86 2.49 26.53
CA SER A 194 -10.17 2.28 27.81
C SER A 194 -8.70 1.93 27.60
N ARG A 195 -7.88 2.07 28.64
CA ARG A 195 -6.45 1.75 28.59
C ARG A 195 -6.20 0.30 28.15
N ASP A 196 -6.95 -0.66 28.69
CA ASP A 196 -6.73 -2.08 28.39
C ASP A 196 -7.17 -2.41 26.97
N ALA A 197 -8.30 -1.86 26.51
CA ALA A 197 -8.76 -1.97 25.14
C ALA A 197 -7.75 -1.36 24.15
N LEU A 198 -7.16 -0.21 24.50
CA LEU A 198 -6.12 0.44 23.72
C LEU A 198 -4.88 -0.47 23.58
N ILE A 199 -4.37 -1.03 24.67
CA ILE A 199 -3.17 -1.91 24.62
C ILE A 199 -3.45 -3.13 23.74
N PHE A 200 -4.61 -3.75 23.90
CA PHE A 200 -5.02 -4.89 23.08
C PHE A 200 -5.14 -4.53 21.59
N ASP A 201 -5.82 -3.42 21.27
CA ASP A 201 -5.99 -2.95 19.90
C ASP A 201 -4.63 -2.60 19.24
N LEU A 202 -3.71 -1.96 19.98
CA LEU A 202 -2.35 -1.70 19.47
C LEU A 202 -1.58 -3.00 19.18
N GLY A 203 -1.76 -4.03 20.00
CA GLY A 203 -1.20 -5.36 19.75
C GLY A 203 -1.76 -5.98 18.47
N LEU A 204 -3.07 -5.87 18.25
CA LEU A 204 -3.72 -6.33 17.01
C LEU A 204 -3.25 -5.53 15.79
N LEU A 205 -3.16 -4.20 15.90
CA LEU A 205 -2.65 -3.33 14.82
C LEU A 205 -1.21 -3.70 14.44
N LEU A 206 -0.36 -4.03 15.41
CA LEU A 206 0.98 -4.55 15.13
C LEU A 206 0.91 -5.83 14.31
N ILE A 207 0.08 -6.79 14.71
CA ILE A 207 -0.11 -8.07 13.99
C ILE A 207 -0.62 -7.84 12.57
N TRP A 208 -1.65 -7.02 12.39
CA TRP A 208 -2.16 -6.65 11.06
C TRP A 208 -1.08 -5.99 10.21
N GLY A 209 -0.25 -5.13 10.82
CA GLY A 209 0.87 -4.51 10.14
C GLY A 209 1.90 -5.50 9.62
N LEU A 210 2.19 -6.55 10.41
CA LEU A 210 3.07 -7.65 9.99
C LEU A 210 2.45 -8.44 8.82
N ILE A 211 1.15 -8.76 8.88
CA ILE A 211 0.44 -9.48 7.82
C ILE A 211 0.45 -8.68 6.52
N PHE A 212 0.11 -7.39 6.54
CA PHE A 212 0.14 -6.54 5.34
C PHE A 212 1.55 -6.42 4.75
N THR A 213 2.58 -6.33 5.59
CA THR A 213 3.97 -6.30 5.12
C THR A 213 4.38 -7.64 4.51
N ALA A 214 3.93 -8.77 5.06
CA ALA A 214 4.16 -10.08 4.48
C ALA A 214 3.46 -10.24 3.11
N ILE A 215 2.21 -9.78 2.98
CA ILE A 215 1.48 -9.72 1.70
C ILE A 215 2.25 -8.87 0.69
N TYR A 216 2.74 -7.70 1.10
CA TYR A 216 3.53 -6.81 0.23
C TYR A 216 4.80 -7.51 -0.27
N LEU A 217 5.60 -8.07 0.64
CA LEU A 217 6.83 -8.80 0.30
C LEU A 217 6.57 -10.01 -0.59
N ARG A 218 5.43 -10.69 -0.40
CA ARG A 218 5.04 -11.88 -1.15
C ARG A 218 4.61 -11.55 -2.58
N THR A 219 3.95 -10.41 -2.78
CA THR A 219 3.29 -10.04 -4.05
C THR A 219 4.09 -9.04 -4.86
N ASP A 220 4.94 -8.23 -4.22
CA ASP A 220 5.60 -7.05 -4.81
C ASP A 220 4.57 -6.09 -5.45
N ASN A 221 3.36 -6.01 -4.85
CA ASN A 221 2.26 -5.21 -5.35
C ASN A 221 1.52 -4.50 -4.21
N LEU A 222 1.71 -3.18 -4.12
CA LEU A 222 1.07 -2.39 -3.08
C LEU A 222 -0.46 -2.33 -3.22
N PHE A 223 -0.99 -2.37 -4.44
CA PHE A 223 -2.44 -2.34 -4.69
C PHE A 223 -3.16 -3.57 -4.15
N VAL A 224 -2.49 -4.73 -4.11
CA VAL A 224 -3.04 -5.94 -3.46
C VAL A 224 -3.21 -5.70 -1.96
N VAL A 225 -2.20 -5.12 -1.31
CA VAL A 225 -2.22 -4.82 0.13
C VAL A 225 -3.33 -3.81 0.43
N ILE A 226 -3.39 -2.71 -0.33
CA ILE A 226 -4.42 -1.67 -0.22
C ILE A 226 -5.81 -2.28 -0.32
N GLY A 227 -6.03 -3.18 -1.28
CA GLY A 227 -7.30 -3.86 -1.47
C GLY A 227 -7.69 -4.78 -0.30
N VAL A 228 -6.75 -5.61 0.17
CA VAL A 228 -6.98 -6.49 1.33
C VAL A 228 -7.29 -5.66 2.58
N HIS A 229 -6.52 -4.61 2.81
CA HIS A 229 -6.69 -3.71 3.94
C HIS A 229 -8.03 -2.95 3.86
N ALA A 230 -8.37 -2.41 2.68
CA ALA A 230 -9.64 -1.72 2.48
C ALA A 230 -10.85 -2.62 2.72
N LEU A 231 -10.85 -3.84 2.18
CA LEU A 231 -11.92 -4.82 2.42
C LEU A 231 -11.93 -5.32 3.87
N GLY A 232 -10.76 -5.42 4.51
CA GLY A 232 -10.68 -5.77 5.93
C GLY A 232 -11.33 -4.72 6.82
N ASN A 233 -11.20 -3.43 6.47
CA ASN A 233 -11.82 -2.33 7.21
C ASN A 233 -13.28 -2.07 6.80
N ALA A 234 -13.64 -2.36 5.55
CA ALA A 234 -14.97 -2.18 4.99
C ALA A 234 -15.33 -3.41 4.11
N PRO A 235 -15.78 -4.51 4.72
CA PRO A 235 -16.07 -5.76 4.00
C PRO A 235 -17.18 -5.60 2.96
N THR A 236 -18.09 -4.64 3.16
CA THR A 236 -19.24 -4.36 2.28
C THR A 236 -20.07 -5.61 1.99
N THR A 237 -20.32 -6.40 3.03
CA THR A 237 -21.05 -7.67 2.92
C THR A 237 -22.47 -7.45 2.43
N LEU A 238 -22.88 -8.13 1.36
CA LEU A 238 -24.21 -7.96 0.76
C LEU A 238 -25.30 -8.63 1.59
N ILE A 239 -25.06 -9.86 2.01
CA ILE A 239 -26.02 -10.69 2.72
C ILE A 239 -25.76 -10.60 4.22
N THR A 240 -26.81 -10.58 5.02
CA THR A 240 -26.70 -10.66 6.49
C THR A 240 -25.83 -11.87 6.87
N PRO A 241 -24.70 -11.68 7.55
CA PRO A 241 -23.81 -12.79 7.90
C PRO A 241 -24.47 -13.71 8.92
N ALA A 242 -24.21 -15.02 8.79
CA ALA A 242 -24.47 -15.96 9.87
C ALA A 242 -23.74 -15.52 11.16
N PRO A 243 -24.22 -15.87 12.37
CA PRO A 243 -23.70 -15.34 13.63
C PRO A 243 -22.18 -15.40 13.79
N GLY A 244 -21.56 -16.53 13.40
CA GLY A 244 -20.10 -16.74 13.48
C GLY A 244 -19.26 -15.92 12.48
N LEU A 245 -19.89 -15.29 11.50
CA LEU A 245 -19.25 -14.42 10.50
C LEU A 245 -19.64 -12.95 10.63
N SER A 246 -20.48 -12.59 11.60
CA SER A 246 -20.94 -11.21 11.80
C SER A 246 -19.91 -10.32 12.51
N GLY A 247 -20.00 -9.01 12.30
CA GLY A 247 -19.15 -8.03 12.98
C GLY A 247 -17.67 -8.20 12.63
N ALA A 248 -16.82 -8.48 13.61
CA ALA A 248 -15.39 -8.72 13.36
C ALA A 248 -15.13 -9.97 12.49
N GLY A 249 -16.08 -10.91 12.44
CA GLY A 249 -15.99 -12.11 11.62
C GLY A 249 -15.87 -11.81 10.12
N GLU A 250 -16.49 -10.72 9.64
CA GLU A 250 -16.44 -10.31 8.24
C GLU A 250 -15.03 -9.90 7.82
N SER A 251 -14.39 -9.05 8.65
CA SER A 251 -13.01 -8.63 8.46
C SER A 251 -12.03 -9.81 8.55
N LEU A 252 -12.21 -10.67 9.55
CA LEU A 252 -11.37 -11.87 9.74
C LEU A 252 -11.47 -12.82 8.55
N LEU A 253 -12.65 -12.99 7.96
CA LEU A 253 -12.85 -13.79 6.75
C LEU A 253 -12.03 -13.25 5.59
N ILE A 254 -12.07 -11.93 5.34
CA ILE A 254 -11.26 -11.27 4.30
C ILE A 254 -9.77 -11.55 4.51
N TYR A 255 -9.27 -11.37 5.73
CA TYR A 255 -7.85 -11.63 6.03
C TYR A 255 -7.48 -13.11 5.89
N ALA A 256 -8.33 -14.02 6.34
CA ALA A 256 -8.11 -15.46 6.21
C ALA A 256 -8.05 -15.89 4.73
N LEU A 257 -8.99 -15.40 3.91
CA LEU A 257 -9.01 -15.67 2.46
C LEU A 257 -7.77 -15.10 1.76
N ALA A 258 -7.33 -13.88 2.12
CA ALA A 258 -6.14 -13.28 1.54
C ALA A 258 -4.88 -14.10 1.88
N VAL A 259 -4.71 -14.50 3.14
CA VAL A 259 -3.59 -15.33 3.58
C VAL A 259 -3.63 -16.70 2.90
N PHE A 260 -4.79 -17.36 2.88
CA PHE A 260 -4.96 -18.65 2.22
C PHE A 260 -4.64 -18.56 0.71
N GLY A 261 -5.22 -17.58 0.01
CA GLY A 261 -5.05 -17.40 -1.42
C GLY A 261 -3.61 -17.08 -1.84
N LEU A 262 -2.84 -16.38 -1.00
CA LEU A 262 -1.47 -15.97 -1.33
C LEU A 262 -0.39 -16.96 -0.88
N PHE A 263 -0.64 -17.69 0.19
CA PHE A 263 0.36 -18.56 0.83
C PHE A 263 0.06 -20.05 0.69
N MET A 264 -1.20 -20.46 0.55
CA MET A 264 -1.58 -21.88 0.49
C MET A 264 -1.90 -22.36 -0.92
N LEU A 265 -2.41 -21.48 -1.79
CA LEU A 265 -2.58 -21.85 -3.20
C LEU A 265 -1.20 -21.93 -3.90
N PRO A 266 -0.92 -23.01 -4.64
CA PRO A 266 0.28 -23.12 -5.47
C PRO A 266 0.41 -21.85 -6.31
N PRO A 267 1.61 -21.31 -6.45
CA PRO A 267 1.77 -19.96 -6.95
C PRO A 267 1.54 -19.91 -8.46
N ILE A 268 0.27 -19.81 -8.86
CA ILE A 268 -0.16 -19.35 -10.19
C ILE A 268 0.49 -17.98 -10.48
N LEU A 269 0.86 -17.24 -9.43
CA LEU A 269 1.59 -15.97 -9.47
C LEU A 269 3.10 -16.07 -9.70
N ARG A 270 3.75 -17.23 -9.43
CA ARG A 270 5.19 -17.39 -9.72
C ARG A 270 5.45 -17.41 -11.23
N GLY A 271 4.52 -17.89 -12.05
CA GLY A 271 4.63 -17.87 -13.51
C GLY A 271 4.83 -16.45 -14.05
N VAL A 272 4.02 -15.50 -13.59
CA VAL A 272 4.10 -14.09 -14.02
C VAL A 272 5.37 -13.40 -13.51
N GLN A 273 5.77 -13.66 -12.26
CA GLN A 273 7.00 -13.09 -11.69
C GLN A 273 8.27 -13.66 -12.35
N HIS A 274 8.30 -14.96 -12.63
CA HIS A 274 9.39 -15.60 -13.39
C HIS A 274 9.45 -15.07 -14.82
N GLU A 275 8.32 -14.89 -15.48
CA GLU A 275 8.29 -14.35 -16.83
C GLU A 275 8.76 -12.89 -16.87
N ARG A 276 8.38 -12.07 -15.89
CA ARG A 276 8.91 -10.70 -15.72
C ARG A 276 10.41 -10.71 -15.46
N ALA A 277 10.91 -11.55 -14.57
CA ALA A 277 12.34 -11.69 -14.29
C ALA A 277 13.12 -12.19 -15.52
N TYR A 278 12.56 -13.14 -16.26
CA TYR A 278 13.11 -13.70 -17.49
C TYR A 278 13.16 -12.66 -18.62
N ARG A 279 12.06 -11.95 -18.89
CA ARG A 279 11.99 -10.86 -19.88
C ARG A 279 12.97 -9.74 -19.52
N ARG A 280 13.15 -9.42 -18.23
CA ARG A 280 14.15 -8.46 -17.74
C ARG A 280 15.59 -8.91 -18.03
N ARG A 281 15.93 -10.17 -17.72
CA ARG A 281 17.26 -10.73 -18.01
C ARG A 281 17.55 -10.75 -19.52
N ARG A 282 16.56 -11.09 -20.34
CA ARG A 282 16.68 -11.12 -21.81
C ARG A 282 16.89 -9.72 -22.40
N ALA A 283 16.16 -8.71 -21.93
CA ALA A 283 16.33 -7.32 -22.36
C ALA A 283 17.70 -6.74 -21.96
N ALA A 284 18.17 -7.02 -20.74
CA ALA A 284 19.49 -6.58 -20.28
C ALA A 284 20.64 -7.22 -21.08
N ARG A 285 20.52 -8.51 -21.45
CA ARG A 285 21.49 -9.16 -22.33
C ARG A 285 21.53 -8.51 -23.71
N ARG A 286 20.38 -8.25 -24.34
CA ARG A 286 20.31 -7.57 -25.65
C ARG A 286 20.95 -6.18 -25.65
N GLY A 287 20.72 -5.38 -24.60
CA GLY A 287 21.34 -4.06 -24.47
C GLY A 287 22.87 -4.13 -24.38
N ARG A 288 23.41 -5.08 -23.61
CA ARG A 288 24.86 -5.29 -23.53
C ARG A 288 25.45 -5.79 -24.85
N THR A 289 24.77 -6.71 -25.54
CA THR A 289 25.21 -7.20 -26.85
C THR A 289 25.24 -6.07 -27.88
N ALA A 290 24.24 -5.20 -27.90
CA ALA A 290 24.21 -4.04 -28.80
C ALA A 290 25.32 -3.03 -28.50
N GLN A 291 25.55 -2.67 -27.23
CA GLN A 291 26.67 -1.81 -26.84
C GLN A 291 28.03 -2.40 -27.21
N ARG A 292 28.20 -3.72 -27.00
CA ARG A 292 29.44 -4.41 -27.34
C ARG A 292 29.66 -4.45 -28.85
N ALA A 293 28.62 -4.74 -29.63
CA ALA A 293 28.67 -4.71 -31.10
C ALA A 293 29.04 -3.32 -31.65
N MET A 294 28.52 -2.26 -31.03
CA MET A 294 28.81 -0.87 -31.41
C MET A 294 30.25 -0.45 -31.07
N GLN A 295 30.85 -1.04 -30.02
CA GLN A 295 32.26 -0.82 -29.67
C GLN A 295 33.23 -1.66 -30.49
N THR A 296 32.79 -2.80 -31.01
CA THR A 296 33.64 -3.72 -31.79
C THR A 296 33.53 -3.51 -33.29
N ASP A 297 32.72 -2.57 -33.79
CA ASP A 297 32.64 -2.26 -35.21
C ASP A 297 33.84 -1.38 -35.63
N PRO A 298 34.88 -1.94 -36.27
CA PRO A 298 36.11 -1.22 -36.60
C PRO A 298 35.92 -0.22 -37.75
N ARG A 299 34.75 -0.21 -38.41
CA ARG A 299 34.49 0.61 -39.60
C ARG A 299 34.09 2.06 -39.30
N ARG A 300 33.91 2.43 -38.03
CA ARG A 300 33.46 3.78 -37.62
C ARG A 300 34.56 4.72 -37.13
N SER A 301 35.80 4.27 -37.03
CA SER A 301 36.91 5.08 -36.48
C SER A 301 37.88 5.63 -37.52
N ALA A 302 37.55 5.60 -38.83
CA ALA A 302 38.56 5.83 -39.86
C ALA A 302 38.30 6.93 -40.91
N ASP A 303 37.15 7.62 -40.98
CA ASP A 303 36.87 8.38 -42.22
C ASP A 303 36.09 9.72 -42.13
N ASP A 304 36.08 10.42 -40.98
CA ASP A 304 35.47 11.77 -40.90
C ASP A 304 36.48 12.81 -40.38
N SER A 305 37.67 12.87 -40.98
CA SER A 305 38.50 14.08 -40.90
C SER A 305 37.97 15.12 -41.91
N PRO A 306 37.43 16.27 -41.49
CA PRO A 306 37.00 17.31 -42.40
C PRO A 306 38.22 17.84 -43.16
N THR A 307 38.19 17.71 -44.48
CA THR A 307 39.16 18.35 -45.37
C THR A 307 39.10 19.87 -45.15
N PRO A 308 40.25 20.55 -44.93
CA PRO A 308 40.26 21.98 -44.78
C PRO A 308 39.99 22.62 -46.15
N PHE A 309 38.93 23.43 -46.22
CA PHE A 309 38.68 24.33 -47.34
C PHE A 309 39.88 25.26 -47.48
N ALA A 310 40.58 25.17 -48.61
CA ALA A 310 41.59 26.13 -49.03
C ALA A 310 40.91 27.47 -49.32
N ALA A 311 41.46 28.54 -48.74
CA ALA A 311 41.11 29.91 -49.07
C ALA A 311 41.87 30.29 -50.35
N ASP A 312 41.15 30.55 -51.43
CA ASP A 312 41.71 31.16 -52.63
C ASP A 312 41.84 32.67 -52.40
N SER A 313 43.06 33.14 -52.64
CA SER A 313 43.42 34.55 -52.76
C SER A 313 43.37 34.97 -54.23
N GLU A 314 42.51 35.93 -54.56
CA GLU A 314 42.70 36.98 -55.57
C GLU A 314 41.64 38.08 -55.38
#